data_AF-A0A7D5MBX5-F1
#
_entry.id   AF-A0A7D5MBX5-F1
#
_cell.length_a   1.000
_cell.length_b   1.000
_cell.length_c   1.000
_cell.angle_alpha   90.00
_cell.angle_beta   90.00
_cell.angle_gamma   90.00
#
_symmetry.space_group_name_H-M   'P 1'
#
loop_
_entity.id
_entity.type
_entity.pdbx_description
1 polymer ?
#
loop_
_entity_poly.entity_id
_entity_poly.type
_entity_poly.pdbx_seq_one_letter_code
_entity_poly.pdbx_strand_id
1 'polypeptide(L)'
;MIAIPVIIVSAYSYLAISSEGTNFHYYYSLIFVSIASTSISFAILGAQSFRHSALAVVWSLLAVGLFFHTFADIWYYYLEIFGQYTDTHIVNALWQAGWMVIVYSLYRHQKVL
;
A
#
# COMPACT_ATOMS: atom_id res chain seq x y z
N MET A 1 -0.99 -15.72 3.48
CA MET A 1 -1.58 -14.40 3.82
C MET A 1 -2.54 -13.92 2.73
N ILE A 2 -3.47 -14.76 2.25
CA ILE A 2 -4.37 -14.38 1.14
C ILE A 2 -5.53 -13.48 1.61
N ALA A 3 -5.86 -13.53 2.90
CA ALA A 3 -6.93 -12.73 3.48
C ALA A 3 -6.72 -11.22 3.30
N ILE A 4 -5.49 -10.71 3.42
CA ILE A 4 -5.20 -9.27 3.28
C ILE A 4 -5.59 -8.73 1.90
N PRO A 5 -5.06 -9.26 0.78
CA PRO A 5 -5.42 -8.78 -0.55
C PRO A 5 -6.89 -9.04 -0.87
N VAL A 6 -7.46 -10.18 -0.45
CA VAL A 6 -8.89 -10.44 -0.65
C VAL A 6 -9.76 -9.40 0.06
N ILE A 7 -9.48 -9.10 1.33
CA ILE A 7 -10.25 -8.10 2.09
C ILE A 7 -10.14 -6.72 1.46
N ILE A 8 -8.91 -6.28 1.11
CA ILE A 8 -8.69 -4.94 0.54
C ILE A 8 -9.37 -4.83 -0.83
N VAL A 9 -9.19 -5.82 -1.71
CA VAL A 9 -9.79 -5.82 -3.05
C VAL A 9 -11.31 -5.91 -2.96
N SER A 10 -11.87 -6.79 -2.13
CA SER A 10 -13.33 -6.89 -1.96
C SER A 10 -13.94 -5.61 -1.38
N ALA A 11 -13.30 -4.98 -0.39
CA ALA A 11 -13.77 -3.71 0.16
C ALA A 11 -13.73 -2.59 -0.87
N TYR A 12 -12.62 -2.48 -1.62
CA TYR A 12 -12.49 -1.53 -2.73
C TYR A 12 -13.58 -1.74 -3.79
N SER A 13 -13.76 -2.98 -4.27
CA SER A 13 -14.76 -3.30 -5.28
C SER A 13 -16.18 -3.00 -4.82
N TYR A 14 -16.53 -3.33 -3.57
CA TYR A 14 -17.83 -3.01 -3.02
C TYR A 14 -18.09 -1.49 -3.02
N LEU A 15 -17.14 -0.70 -2.52
CA LEU A 15 -17.27 0.76 -2.45
C LEU A 15 -17.35 1.39 -3.84
N ALA A 16 -16.42 1.06 -4.74
CA ALA A 16 -16.36 1.65 -6.07
C ALA A 16 -17.59 1.30 -6.93
N ILE A 17 -18.03 0.03 -6.90
CA ILE A 17 -19.23 -0.39 -7.64
C ILE A 17 -20.48 0.29 -7.08
N SER A 18 -20.56 0.49 -5.75
CA SER A 18 -21.70 1.16 -5.13
C SER A 18 -21.79 2.66 -5.45
N SER A 19 -20.65 3.32 -5.73
CA SER A 19 -20.62 4.75 -6.03
C SER A 19 -20.80 5.06 -7.52
N GLU A 20 -20.08 4.36 -8.40
CA GLU A 20 -20.00 4.70 -9.83
C GLU A 20 -20.17 3.50 -10.78
N GLY A 21 -20.35 2.29 -10.25
CA GLY A 21 -20.43 1.07 -11.04
C GLY A 21 -19.09 0.61 -11.63
N THR A 22 -19.16 -0.29 -12.61
CA THR A 22 -17.96 -0.87 -13.24
C THR A 22 -17.59 -0.10 -14.53
N ASN A 23 -16.85 0.99 -14.39
CA ASN A 23 -16.36 1.81 -15.50
C ASN A 23 -14.84 1.64 -15.72
N PHE A 24 -14.24 2.38 -16.66
CA PHE A 24 -12.80 2.31 -16.93
C PHE A 24 -11.95 2.61 -15.70
N HIS A 25 -12.32 3.64 -14.92
CA HIS A 25 -11.60 4.03 -13.70
C HIS A 25 -11.59 2.90 -12.67
N TYR A 26 -12.72 2.19 -12.50
CA TYR A 26 -12.80 1.01 -11.65
C TYR A 26 -11.77 -0.06 -12.04
N TYR A 27 -11.75 -0.49 -13.31
CA TYR A 27 -10.82 -1.55 -13.76
C TYR A 27 -9.36 -1.11 -13.74
N TYR A 28 -9.08 0.16 -14.06
CA TYR A 28 -7.74 0.71 -13.99
C TYR A 28 -7.22 0.69 -12.54
N SER A 29 -7.97 1.28 -11.61
CA SER A 29 -7.61 1.32 -10.19
C SER A 29 -7.56 -0.07 -9.54
N LEU A 30 -8.40 -1.02 -9.96
CA LEU A 30 -8.39 -2.41 -9.46
C LEU A 30 -7.03 -3.09 -9.64
N ILE A 31 -6.31 -2.83 -10.74
CA ILE A 31 -4.97 -3.38 -10.98
C ILE A 31 -3.99 -2.89 -9.91
N PHE A 32 -3.99 -1.58 -9.64
CA PHE A 32 -3.11 -0.97 -8.62
C PHE A 32 -3.44 -1.48 -7.22
N VAL A 33 -4.72 -1.53 -6.85
CA VAL A 33 -5.18 -2.04 -5.54
C VAL A 33 -4.77 -3.51 -5.35
N SER A 34 -4.91 -4.32 -6.40
CA SER A 34 -4.54 -5.74 -6.35
C SER A 34 -3.03 -5.93 -6.16
N ILE A 35 -2.21 -5.17 -6.90
CA ILE A 35 -0.75 -5.22 -6.78
C ILE A 35 -0.31 -4.73 -5.40
N ALA A 36 -0.77 -3.56 -4.96
CA ALA A 36 -0.39 -2.96 -3.69
C ALA A 36 -0.74 -3.85 -2.49
N SER A 37 -1.97 -4.38 -2.46
CA SER A 37 -2.43 -5.26 -1.38
C SER A 37 -1.68 -6.59 -1.35
N THR A 38 -1.32 -7.13 -2.52
CA THR A 38 -0.50 -8.33 -2.64
C THR A 38 0.93 -8.07 -2.18
N SER A 39 1.53 -6.94 -2.54
CA SER A 39 2.87 -6.52 -2.09
C SER A 39 2.95 -6.37 -0.58
N ILE A 40 1.97 -5.71 0.06
CA ILE A 40 1.90 -5.61 1.52
C ILE A 40 1.80 -6.99 2.16
N SER A 41 0.95 -7.87 1.62
CA SER A 41 0.78 -9.23 2.11
C SER A 41 2.07 -10.05 2.06
N PHE A 42 2.81 -9.96 0.95
CA PHE A 42 4.12 -10.61 0.85
C PHE A 42 5.16 -9.99 1.78
N ALA A 43 5.15 -8.66 1.97
CA ALA A 43 6.06 -8.02 2.90
C ALA A 43 5.85 -8.49 4.35
N ILE A 44 4.58 -8.60 4.77
CA ILE A 44 4.20 -9.16 6.08
C ILE A 44 4.59 -10.64 6.19
N LEU A 45 4.32 -11.43 5.14
CA LEU A 45 4.72 -12.84 5.11
C LEU A 45 6.25 -13.00 5.23
N GLY A 46 7.02 -12.15 4.56
CA GLY A 46 8.48 -12.10 4.68
C GLY A 46 8.91 -11.81 6.12
N ALA A 47 8.31 -10.80 6.75
CA ALA A 47 8.60 -10.46 8.15
C ALA A 47 8.32 -11.63 9.11
N GLN A 48 7.21 -12.35 8.90
CA GLN A 48 6.84 -13.53 9.69
C GLN A 48 7.76 -14.73 9.44
N SER A 49 8.14 -14.96 8.18
CA SER A 49 8.99 -16.08 7.78
C SER A 49 10.41 -15.93 8.33
N PHE A 50 10.92 -14.71 8.36
CA PHE A 50 12.25 -14.39 8.85
C PHE A 50 12.28 -13.92 10.32
N ARG A 51 11.20 -14.10 11.09
CA ARG A 51 11.00 -13.53 12.44
C ARG A 51 12.13 -13.72 13.47
N HIS A 52 13.05 -14.66 13.23
CA HIS A 52 14.21 -14.94 14.08
C HIS A 52 15.54 -14.47 13.47
N SER A 53 15.52 -13.63 12.44
CA SER A 53 16.71 -13.08 11.80
C SER A 53 16.61 -11.57 11.59
N ALA A 54 17.74 -10.93 11.25
CA ALA A 54 17.78 -9.51 10.92
C ALA A 54 16.89 -9.14 9.71
N LEU A 55 16.56 -10.12 8.85
CA LEU A 55 15.63 -9.90 7.73
C LEU A 55 14.21 -9.59 8.21
N ALA A 56 13.78 -10.04 9.41
CA ALA A 56 12.47 -9.69 9.95
C ALA A 56 12.26 -8.17 10.01
N VAL A 57 13.27 -7.45 10.47
CA VAL A 57 13.24 -5.98 10.58
C VAL A 57 13.17 -5.34 9.21
N VAL A 58 13.94 -5.85 8.25
CA VAL A 58 13.95 -5.36 6.86
C VAL A 58 12.57 -5.51 6.21
N TRP A 59 11.98 -6.70 6.29
CA TRP A 59 10.66 -6.97 5.74
C TRP A 59 9.55 -6.22 6.46
N SER A 60 9.68 -5.99 7.78
CA SER A 60 8.73 -5.18 8.54
C SER A 60 8.77 -3.72 8.11
N LEU A 61 9.97 -3.16 7.89
CA LEU A 61 10.12 -1.80 7.36
C LEU A 61 9.52 -1.69 5.97
N LEU A 62 9.75 -2.68 5.09
CA LEU A 62 9.13 -2.72 3.77
C LEU A 62 7.60 -2.71 3.88
N ALA A 63 7.02 -3.53 4.76
CA ALA A 63 5.58 -3.57 4.99
C ALA A 63 5.03 -2.21 5.49
N VAL A 64 5.74 -1.53 6.39
CA VAL A 64 5.37 -0.20 6.89
C VAL A 64 5.41 0.85 5.77
N GLY A 65 6.46 0.84 4.96
CA GLY A 65 6.59 1.78 3.85
C GLY A 65 5.51 1.59 2.79
N LEU A 66 5.24 0.33 2.41
CA LEU A 66 4.14 -0.01 1.50
C LEU A 66 2.77 0.37 2.09
N PHE A 67 2.57 0.16 3.39
CA PHE A 67 1.35 0.58 4.09
C PHE A 67 1.13 2.09 4.01
N PHE A 68 2.14 2.91 4.30
CA PHE A 68 2.01 4.37 4.16
C PHE A 68 1.67 4.80 2.74
N HIS A 69 2.31 4.16 1.75
CA HIS A 69 2.05 4.46 0.35
C HIS A 69 0.60 4.12 -0.05
N THR A 70 0.14 2.91 0.28
CA THR A 70 -1.25 2.49 0.03
C THR A 70 -2.27 3.32 0.80
N PHE A 71 -1.98 3.68 2.06
CA PHE A 71 -2.85 4.54 2.85
C PHE A 71 -2.97 5.94 2.25
N ALA A 72 -1.85 6.50 1.77
CA ALA A 72 -1.84 7.78 1.08
C ALA A 72 -2.63 7.73 -0.24
N ASP A 73 -2.50 6.66 -1.04
CA ASP A 73 -3.31 6.48 -2.25
C ASP A 73 -4.81 6.51 -1.94
N ILE A 74 -5.26 5.72 -0.95
CA ILE A 74 -6.67 5.66 -0.54
C ILE A 74 -7.17 7.05 -0.09
N TRP A 75 -6.36 7.75 0.72
CA TRP A 75 -6.72 9.08 1.19
C TRP A 75 -6.77 10.10 0.04
N TYR A 76 -5.80 10.06 -0.88
CA TYR A 76 -5.80 10.91 -2.06
C TYR A 76 -7.06 10.72 -2.90
N TYR A 77 -7.41 9.48 -3.24
CA TYR A 77 -8.62 9.23 -4.03
C TYR A 77 -9.89 9.67 -3.31
N TYR A 78 -9.97 9.51 -1.99
CA TYR A 78 -11.06 10.08 -1.20
C TYR A 78 -11.13 11.60 -1.37
N LEU A 79 -10.01 12.31 -1.21
CA LEU A 79 -9.97 13.77 -1.32
C LEU A 79 -10.33 14.25 -2.72
N GLU A 80 -9.85 13.58 -3.77
CA GLU A 80 -10.19 13.88 -5.17
C GLU A 80 -11.69 13.76 -5.43
N ILE A 81 -12.33 12.67 -4.97
CA ILE A 81 -13.77 12.43 -5.14
C ILE A 81 -14.60 13.57 -4.51
N PHE A 82 -14.16 14.08 -3.35
CA PHE A 82 -14.86 15.15 -2.63
C PHE A 82 -14.37 16.57 -2.98
N GLY A 83 -13.45 16.71 -3.95
CA GLY A 83 -12.87 18.01 -4.33
C GLY A 83 -12.10 18.71 -3.21
N GLN A 84 -11.55 17.93 -2.27
CA GLN A 84 -10.83 18.39 -1.08
C GLN A 84 -9.31 18.30 -1.23
N TYR A 85 -8.82 17.74 -2.33
CA TYR A 85 -7.39 17.64 -2.58
C TYR A 85 -6.78 19.00 -2.93
N THR A 86 -5.55 19.21 -2.48
CA THR A 86 -4.72 20.36 -2.83
C THR A 86 -3.26 19.89 -2.95
N ASP A 87 -2.45 20.53 -3.78
CA ASP A 87 -1.04 20.15 -3.97
C ASP A 87 -0.19 20.24 -2.69
N THR A 88 -0.63 21.02 -1.70
CA THR A 88 0.04 21.15 -0.40
C THR A 88 -0.54 20.23 0.68
N HIS A 89 -1.43 19.30 0.31
CA HIS A 89 -2.08 18.41 1.26
C HIS A 89 -1.09 17.43 1.89
N ILE A 90 -1.30 17.09 3.17
CA ILE A 90 -0.41 16.23 3.97
C ILE A 90 -0.23 14.82 3.39
N VAL A 91 -1.15 14.38 2.54
CA VAL A 91 -1.07 13.09 1.82
C VAL A 91 0.22 12.99 0.99
N ASN A 92 0.71 14.11 0.45
CA ASN A 92 1.97 14.17 -0.30
C ASN A 92 3.18 13.86 0.58
N ALA A 93 3.16 14.32 1.84
CA ALA A 93 4.19 13.98 2.81
C ALA A 93 4.15 12.49 3.20
N LEU A 94 2.96 11.88 3.26
CA LEU A 94 2.81 10.44 3.53
C LEU A 94 3.37 9.58 2.40
N TRP A 95 3.13 9.93 1.14
CA TRP A 95 3.79 9.25 0.02
C TRP A 95 5.31 9.35 0.10
N GLN A 96 5.83 10.55 0.38
CA GLN A 96 7.27 10.74 0.49
C GLN A 96 7.86 9.92 1.66
N ALA A 97 7.20 9.92 2.82
CA ALA A 97 7.60 9.11 3.96
C ALA A 97 7.57 7.61 3.63
N GLY A 98 6.53 7.14 2.94
CA GLY A 98 6.44 5.77 2.44
C GLY A 98 7.63 5.39 1.57
N TRP A 99 7.97 6.23 0.58
CA TRP A 99 9.14 6.00 -0.27
C TRP A 99 10.45 5.98 0.51
N MET A 100 10.65 6.89 1.45
CA MET A 100 11.85 6.92 2.28
C MET A 100 12.01 5.62 3.08
N VAL A 101 10.93 5.11 3.66
CA VAL A 101 10.95 3.84 4.43
C VAL A 101 11.21 2.64 3.51
N ILE A 102 10.58 2.59 2.32
CA ILE A 102 10.83 1.54 1.33
C ILE A 102 12.30 1.53 0.92
N VAL A 103 12.84 2.67 0.51
CA VAL A 103 14.26 2.79 0.10
C VAL A 103 15.19 2.37 1.23
N TYR A 104 14.92 2.82 2.46
CA TYR A 104 15.70 2.42 3.62
C TYR A 104 15.65 0.90 3.88
N SER A 105 14.48 0.28 3.74
CA SER A 105 14.35 -1.18 3.86
C SER A 105 15.18 -1.91 2.81
N LEU A 106 15.15 -1.45 1.56
CA LEU A 106 15.90 -2.05 0.45
C LEU A 106 17.41 -1.90 0.65
N TYR A 107 17.85 -0.73 1.10
CA TYR A 107 19.24 -0.49 1.48
C TYR A 107 19.68 -1.44 2.61
N ARG A 108 18.87 -1.58 3.66
CA ARG A 108 19.17 -2.51 4.77
C ARG A 108 19.18 -3.96 4.33
N HIS A 109 18.30 -4.36 3.39
CA HIS A 109 18.29 -5.69 2.80
C HIS A 109 19.65 -6.05 2.20
N GLN A 110 20.27 -5.14 1.45
CA GLN A 110 21.60 -5.33 0.85
C GLN A 110 22.74 -5.47 1.87
N LYS A 111 22.53 -5.01 3.11
CA LYS A 111 23.53 -5.08 4.18
C LYS A 111 23.39 -6.33 5.06
N VAL A 112 22.23 -6.99 4.99
CA VAL A 112 21.93 -8.19 5.79
C VAL A 112 22.27 -9.47 5.02
N LEU A 113 22.23 -9.42 3.68
CA LEU A 113 22.80 -10.44 2.79
C LEU A 113 24.33 -10.31 2.73
#